data_AF-A0A538FK35-F1
#
_entry.id   AF-A0A538FK35-F1
#
_cell.length_a   1.000
_cell.length_b   1.000
_cell.length_c   1.000
_cell.angle_alpha   90.00
_cell.angle_beta   90.00
_cell.angle_gamma   90.00
#
_symmetry.space_group_name_H-M   'P 1'
#
loop_
_entity.id
_entity.type
_entity.pdbx_description
1 polymer ?
#
loop_
_entity_poly.entity_id
_entity_poly.type
_entity_poly.pdbx_seq_one_letter_code
_entity_poly.pdbx_strand_id
1 'polypeptide(L)'
;MSSSLSANEPLSGSSTLDWDELAGLDRIVTAYAIGDHSVVLETTEGREIRITAWHDRAAGEYVSEYERRGVVRSGGHELRVWAQTPAYKRCTADDAASCLEAAVLEVDRVKVY
;
A
#
# COMPACT_ATOMS: atom_id res chain seq x y z
N MET A 1 10.28 -49.29 -12.51
CA MET A 1 9.01 -49.09 -11.77
C MET A 1 9.39 -48.58 -10.39
N SER A 2 9.26 -47.26 -10.18
CA SER A 2 8.21 -46.64 -9.36
C SER A 2 8.66 -46.63 -7.88
N SER A 3 8.67 -45.53 -7.12
CA SER A 3 7.95 -44.26 -7.24
C SER A 3 8.68 -43.22 -6.40
N SER A 4 9.01 -42.08 -6.98
CA SER A 4 9.43 -40.89 -6.25
C SER A 4 8.22 -40.29 -5.52
N LEU A 5 8.34 -40.13 -4.21
CA LEU A 5 7.39 -39.37 -3.38
C LEU A 5 7.43 -37.92 -3.85
N SER A 6 6.36 -37.49 -4.50
CA SER A 6 6.12 -36.09 -4.83
C SER A 6 5.79 -35.38 -3.52
N ALA A 7 6.76 -34.65 -2.97
CA ALA A 7 6.51 -33.70 -1.90
C ALA A 7 5.60 -32.60 -2.46
N ASN A 8 4.37 -32.56 -1.95
CA ASN A 8 3.38 -31.56 -2.30
C ASN A 8 3.74 -30.29 -1.51
N GLU A 9 4.57 -29.42 -2.07
CA GLU A 9 4.81 -28.09 -1.50
C GLU A 9 3.52 -27.26 -1.67
N PRO A 10 2.95 -26.70 -0.59
CA PRO A 10 1.87 -25.75 -0.73
C PRO A 10 2.43 -24.46 -1.34
N LEU A 11 1.94 -24.11 -2.54
CA LEU A 11 2.07 -22.78 -3.13
C LEU A 11 1.31 -21.76 -2.26
N SER A 12 1.86 -21.43 -1.10
CA SER A 12 1.49 -20.24 -0.34
C SER A 12 2.40 -19.12 -0.81
N GLY A 13 2.13 -18.61 -2.01
CA GLY A 13 2.54 -17.28 -2.41
C GLY A 13 1.74 -16.26 -1.62
N SER A 14 1.98 -16.18 -0.30
CA SER A 14 1.71 -14.95 0.42
C SER A 14 2.75 -13.98 -0.11
N SER A 15 2.32 -12.98 -0.87
CA SER A 15 3.13 -11.81 -1.18
C SER A 15 3.32 -11.00 0.10
N THR A 16 4.04 -11.59 1.06
CA THR A 16 4.64 -10.85 2.15
C THR A 16 5.67 -9.96 1.48
N LEU A 17 5.28 -8.72 1.24
CA LEU A 17 6.20 -7.59 1.09
C LEU A 17 7.37 -7.84 2.04
N ASP A 18 8.59 -7.85 1.53
CA ASP A 18 9.77 -8.07 2.36
C ASP A 18 10.00 -6.82 3.21
N TRP A 19 9.38 -6.79 4.39
CA TRP A 19 9.39 -5.61 5.26
C TRP A 19 10.80 -5.27 5.78
N ASP A 20 11.77 -6.18 5.67
CA ASP A 20 13.16 -5.88 6.03
C ASP A 20 13.82 -4.90 5.05
N GLU A 21 13.32 -4.78 3.80
CA GLU A 21 13.76 -3.74 2.85
C GLU A 21 13.26 -2.33 3.28
N LEU A 22 12.25 -2.25 4.15
CA LEU A 22 11.71 -0.98 4.67
C LEU A 22 12.53 -0.38 5.82
N ALA A 23 13.57 -1.08 6.31
CA ALA A 23 14.53 -0.50 7.26
C ALA A 23 15.24 0.75 6.71
N GLY A 24 15.15 1.00 5.39
CA GLY A 24 15.63 2.20 4.72
C GLY A 24 14.62 3.34 4.56
N LEU A 25 13.41 3.26 5.12
CA LEU A 25 12.43 4.34 5.02
C LEU A 25 12.61 5.36 6.14
N ASP A 26 12.93 6.60 5.76
CA ASP A 26 13.23 7.67 6.71
C ASP A 26 11.97 8.35 7.26
N ARG A 27 10.84 8.25 6.55
CA ARG A 27 9.62 9.03 6.86
C ARG A 27 8.42 8.20 7.20
N ILE A 28 8.54 6.88 7.19
CA ILE A 28 7.46 5.97 7.55
C ILE A 28 7.74 5.39 8.93
N VAL A 29 6.81 5.59 9.86
CA VAL A 29 6.87 5.08 11.23
C VAL A 29 6.32 3.66 11.27
N THR A 30 5.17 3.44 10.64
CA THR A 30 4.55 2.13 10.55
C THR A 30 3.89 1.93 9.19
N ALA A 31 3.80 0.68 8.78
CA ALA A 31 3.07 0.26 7.60
C ALA A 31 2.38 -1.07 7.89
N TYR A 32 1.13 -1.20 7.47
CA TYR A 32 0.37 -2.44 7.63
C TYR A 32 -0.59 -2.65 6.47
N ALA A 33 -0.67 -3.90 6.00
CA ALA A 33 -1.61 -4.30 4.97
C ALA A 33 -3.05 -4.36 5.52
N ILE A 34 -4.01 -3.96 4.69
CA ILE A 34 -5.45 -4.06 4.94
C ILE A 34 -6.11 -4.76 3.74
N GLY A 35 -5.90 -6.08 3.68
CA GLY A 35 -6.22 -6.90 2.51
C GLY A 35 -5.11 -6.89 1.47
N ASP A 36 -5.35 -7.56 0.35
CA ASP A 36 -4.29 -7.87 -0.64
C ASP A 36 -3.90 -6.68 -1.54
N HIS A 37 -4.73 -5.63 -1.57
CA HIS A 37 -4.62 -4.51 -2.50
C HIS A 37 -4.46 -3.15 -1.82
N SER A 38 -4.29 -3.13 -0.49
CA SER A 38 -4.25 -1.88 0.26
C SER A 38 -3.28 -1.94 1.43
N VAL A 39 -2.59 -0.83 1.67
CA VAL A 39 -1.68 -0.62 2.80
C VAL A 39 -2.01 0.71 3.46
N VAL A 40 -1.91 0.77 4.79
CA VAL A 40 -1.95 2.03 5.54
C VAL A 40 -0.56 2.32 6.09
N LEU A 41 -0.15 3.57 5.97
CA LEU A 41 1.12 4.10 6.41
C LEU A 41 0.88 5.18 7.46
N GLU A 42 1.68 5.19 8.51
CA GLU A 42 1.85 6.34 9.39
C GLU A 42 3.20 7.00 9.11
N THR A 43 3.18 8.28 8.74
CA THR A 43 4.41 9.04 8.50
C THR A 43 4.98 9.63 9.80
N THR A 44 6.25 10.00 9.81
CA THR A 44 6.91 10.68 10.94
C THR A 44 6.29 12.03 11.31
N GLU A 45 5.50 12.61 10.40
CA GLU A 45 4.73 13.84 10.61
C GLU A 45 3.31 13.58 11.17
N GLY A 46 3.01 12.35 11.57
CA GLY A 46 1.71 11.95 12.14
C GLY A 46 0.56 11.89 11.12
N ARG A 47 0.86 11.93 9.82
CA ARG A 47 -0.15 11.67 8.78
C ARG A 47 -0.37 10.18 8.61
N GLU A 48 -1.62 9.83 8.40
CA GLU A 48 -2.01 8.49 8.02
C GLU A 48 -2.45 8.48 6.57
N ILE A 49 -1.78 7.69 5.75
CA ILE A 49 -2.00 7.57 4.31
C ILE A 49 -2.44 6.15 4.00
N ARG A 50 -3.61 6.00 3.38
CA ARG A 50 -4.05 4.73 2.82
C ARG A 50 -3.69 4.72 1.33
N ILE A 51 -3.01 3.66 0.92
CA ILE A 51 -2.71 3.37 -0.48
C ILE A 51 -3.60 2.21 -0.90
N THR A 52 -4.22 2.33 -2.07
CA THR A 52 -4.95 1.23 -2.71
C THR A 52 -4.42 1.03 -4.13
N ALA A 53 -4.00 -0.18 -4.46
CA ALA A 53 -3.65 -0.58 -5.80
C ALA A 53 -4.89 -1.21 -6.46
N TRP A 54 -5.43 -0.58 -7.50
CA TRP A 54 -6.56 -1.11 -8.26
C TRP A 54 -6.14 -1.40 -9.69
N HIS A 55 -6.74 -2.41 -10.30
CA HIS A 55 -6.39 -2.83 -11.66
C HIS A 55 -7.13 -1.99 -12.70
N ASP A 56 -6.40 -1.17 -13.46
CA ASP A 56 -6.92 -0.48 -14.64
C ASP A 56 -7.01 -1.47 -15.81
N ARG A 57 -8.22 -1.92 -16.08
CA ARG A 57 -8.48 -2.89 -17.15
C ARG A 57 -8.26 -2.33 -18.55
N ALA A 58 -8.28 -1.01 -18.74
CA ALA A 58 -8.06 -0.41 -20.05
C ALA A 58 -6.56 -0.38 -20.39
N ALA A 59 -5.72 -0.07 -19.41
CA ALA A 59 -4.28 -0.03 -19.54
C ALA A 59 -3.62 -1.41 -19.30
N GLY A 60 -4.27 -2.31 -18.58
CA GLY A 60 -3.75 -3.63 -18.22
C GLY A 60 -2.73 -3.61 -17.09
N GLU A 61 -2.73 -2.56 -16.27
CA GLU A 61 -1.78 -2.35 -15.18
C GLU A 61 -2.51 -2.04 -13.87
N TYR A 62 -1.85 -2.26 -12.73
CA TYR A 62 -2.30 -1.77 -11.43
C TYR A 62 -1.88 -0.32 -11.25
N VAL A 63 -2.78 0.49 -10.68
CA VAL A 63 -2.59 1.92 -10.45
C VAL A 63 -2.80 2.22 -8.97
N SER A 64 -1.90 3.01 -8.38
CA SER A 64 -2.02 3.44 -6.99
C SER A 64 -2.95 4.64 -6.83
N GLU A 65 -3.78 4.59 -5.80
CA GLU A 65 -4.55 5.71 -5.27
C GLU A 65 -4.20 5.98 -3.82
N TYR A 66 -4.20 7.26 -3.45
CA TYR A 66 -3.81 7.73 -2.13
C TYR A 66 -4.98 8.46 -1.47
N GLU A 67 -5.21 8.11 -0.21
CA GLU A 67 -6.14 8.81 0.66
C GLU A 67 -5.43 9.21 1.95
N ARG A 68 -5.75 10.40 2.46
CA ARG A 68 -5.27 10.88 3.75
C ARG A 68 -6.38 10.78 4.78
N ARG A 69 -6.05 10.33 6.00
CA ARG A 69 -6.98 10.40 7.13
C ARG A 69 -7.16 11.85 7.57
N GLY A 70 -8.41 12.28 7.67
CA GLY A 70 -8.80 13.61 8.14
C GLY A 70 -9.99 13.55 9.10
N VAL A 71 -10.32 14.71 9.67
CA VAL A 71 -11.49 14.88 10.53
C VAL A 71 -12.48 15.81 9.84
N VAL A 72 -13.72 15.34 9.68
CA VAL A 72 -14.86 16.15 9.23
C VAL A 72 -15.75 16.43 10.42
N ARG A 73 -16.10 17.71 10.61
CA ARG A 73 -17.05 18.13 11.64
C ARG A 73 -18.44 18.28 11.03
N SER A 74 -19.42 17.58 11.57
CA SER A 74 -20.82 17.68 11.13
C SER A 74 -21.76 17.58 12.33
N GLY A 75 -22.66 18.55 12.49
CA GLY A 75 -23.68 18.52 13.55
C GLY A 75 -23.14 18.41 14.98
N GLY A 76 -21.95 18.94 15.27
CA GLY A 76 -21.29 18.81 16.58
C GLY A 76 -20.54 17.49 16.79
N HIS A 77 -20.52 16.59 15.80
CA HIS A 77 -19.75 15.36 15.81
C HIS A 77 -18.46 15.51 15.00
N GLU A 78 -17.38 14.87 15.47
CA GLU A 78 -16.13 14.70 14.73
C GLU A 78 -16.07 13.29 14.13
N LEU A 79 -15.99 13.21 12.81
CA LEU A 79 -15.90 11.95 12.07
C LEU A 79 -14.50 11.83 11.46
N ARG A 80 -13.82 10.70 11.70
CA ARG A 80 -12.57 10.38 11.01
C ARG A 80 -12.90 9.74 9.66
N VAL A 81 -12.40 10.33 8.59
CA VAL A 81 -12.68 9.88 7.21
C VAL A 81 -11.40 9.77 6.41
N TRP A 82 -11.42 8.91 5.40
CA TRP A 82 -10.42 8.86 4.35
C TRP A 82 -10.88 9.76 3.20
N ALA A 83 -9.98 10.61 2.71
CA ALA A 83 -10.25 11.47 1.57
C ALA A 83 -9.11 11.36 0.57
N GLN A 84 -9.44 11.24 -0.72
CA GLN A 84 -8.44 11.22 -1.79
C GLN A 84 -7.52 12.43 -1.70
N THR A 85 -6.23 12.20 -1.95
CA THR A 85 -5.22 13.25 -1.93
C THR A 85 -4.37 13.24 -3.21
N PRO A 86 -4.17 14.40 -3.85
CA PRO A 86 -3.29 14.51 -5.02
C PRO A 86 -1.81 14.71 -4.63
N ALA A 87 -1.47 14.55 -3.34
CA ALA A 87 -0.14 14.90 -2.81
C ALA A 87 0.98 13.97 -3.29
N TYR A 88 0.65 12.81 -3.85
CA TYR A 88 1.59 11.80 -4.31
C TYR A 88 1.31 11.43 -5.75
N LYS A 89 2.37 11.12 -6.50
CA LYS A 89 2.22 10.68 -7.88
C LYS A 89 1.62 9.26 -7.90
N ARG A 90 0.70 9.01 -8.83
CA ARG A 90 0.24 7.64 -9.13
C ARG A 90 1.42 6.79 -9.63
N CYS A 91 1.58 5.62 -9.04
CA CYS A 91 2.50 4.59 -9.48
C CYS A 91 1.72 3.53 -10.26
N THR A 92 2.37 2.90 -11.23
CA THR A 92 1.80 1.79 -11.97
C THR A 92 2.75 0.60 -12.01
N ALA A 93 2.20 -0.61 -12.08
CA ALA A 93 2.95 -1.85 -12.19
C ALA A 93 2.09 -3.00 -12.74
N ASP A 94 2.74 -4.10 -13.13
CA ASP A 94 2.07 -5.28 -13.69
C ASP A 94 1.26 -6.07 -12.65
N ASP A 95 1.59 -5.92 -11.37
CA ASP A 95 0.91 -6.58 -10.26
C ASP A 95 0.68 -5.62 -9.07
N ALA A 96 -0.22 -6.02 -8.17
CA ALA A 96 -0.63 -5.21 -7.04
C ALA A 96 0.49 -4.97 -6.02
N ALA A 97 1.34 -5.97 -5.77
CA ALA A 97 2.39 -5.87 -4.76
C ALA A 97 3.46 -4.87 -5.23
N SER A 98 3.95 -5.02 -6.46
CA SER A 98 4.90 -4.09 -7.09
C SER A 98 4.33 -2.65 -7.15
N CYS A 99 3.03 -2.51 -7.40
CA CYS A 99 2.35 -1.21 -7.40
C CYS A 99 2.35 -0.57 -6.00
N LEU A 100 2.05 -1.36 -4.96
CA LEU A 100 2.07 -0.90 -3.57
C LEU A 100 3.49 -0.55 -3.12
N GLU A 101 4.50 -1.36 -3.42
CA GLU A 101 5.90 -1.06 -3.10
C GLU A 101 6.33 0.29 -3.68
N ALA A 102 6.11 0.50 -4.99
CA ALA A 102 6.41 1.75 -5.66
C ALA A 102 5.68 2.94 -5.03
N ALA A 103 4.44 2.75 -4.59
CA ALA A 103 3.64 3.78 -3.95
C ALA A 103 4.09 4.09 -2.52
N VAL A 104 4.53 3.09 -1.74
CA VAL A 104 5.13 3.30 -0.41
C VAL A 104 6.40 4.13 -0.54
N LEU A 105 7.25 3.82 -1.51
CA LEU A 105 8.49 4.58 -1.79
C LEU A 105 8.20 6.02 -2.21
N GLU A 106 7.12 6.26 -2.99
CA GLU A 106 6.69 7.62 -3.33
C GLU A 106 6.32 8.42 -2.08
N VAL A 107 5.57 7.83 -1.15
CA VAL A 107 5.18 8.49 0.11
C VAL A 107 6.40 8.80 0.98
N ASP A 108 7.38 7.90 1.05
CA ASP A 108 8.61 8.13 1.81
C ASP A 108 9.45 9.28 1.21
N ARG A 109 9.56 9.33 -0.12
CA ARG A 109 10.39 10.31 -0.83
C ARG A 109 9.80 11.72 -0.83
N VAL A 110 8.49 11.86 -1.01
CA VAL A 110 7.84 13.17 -1.20
C VAL A 110 7.65 13.88 0.14
N LYS A 111 8.14 15.13 0.24
CA LYS A 111 7.80 16.04 1.35
C LYS A 111 6.53 16.77 0.98
N VAL A 112 5.44 16.47 1.68
CA VAL A 112 4.17 17.20 1.55
C VAL A 112 4.15 18.26 2.65
N TYR A 113 3.99 19.54 2.28
CA TYR A 113 3.94 20.68 3.21
C TYR A 113 2.50 21.15 3.46
#